data_AF-A0A6B3FCQ5-F1
#
_entry.id   AF-A0A6B3FCQ5-F1
#
_cell.length_a   1.000
_cell.length_b   1.000
_cell.length_c   1.000
_cell.angle_alpha   90.00
_cell.angle_beta   90.00
_cell.angle_gamma   90.00
#
_symmetry.space_group_name_H-M   'P 1'
#
loop_
_entity.id
_entity.type
_entity.pdbx_description
1 polymer ?
#
loop_
_entity_poly.entity_id
_entity_poly.type
_entity_poly.pdbx_seq_one_letter_code
_entity_poly.pdbx_strand_id
1 'polypeptide(L)'
;LSHMGEITVAGPQAVDLLDFALVGNIGSVNEGRARYTMICREDGGILDDLIVYRTAADTYLVVANASNAQTVLDALRERAAGFDAEVRD
;
A
#
# COMPACT_ATOMS: atom_id res chain seq x y z
N LEU A 1 -15.21 -2.71 10.31
CA LEU A 1 -14.75 -4.03 9.82
C LEU A 1 -13.51 -4.38 10.62
N SER A 2 -13.59 -5.28 11.60
CA SER A 2 -12.46 -5.63 12.50
C SER A 2 -11.56 -6.75 11.96
N HIS A 3 -11.77 -7.17 10.71
CA HIS A 3 -11.09 -8.33 10.12
C HIS A 3 -10.20 -7.98 8.92
N MET A 4 -10.28 -6.76 8.40
CA MET A 4 -9.44 -6.33 7.28
C MET A 4 -8.00 -6.16 7.76
N GLY A 5 -7.04 -6.38 6.86
CA GLY A 5 -5.65 -6.07 7.13
C GLY A 5 -5.43 -4.56 7.04
N GLU A 6 -4.82 -3.99 8.08
CA GLU A 6 -4.37 -2.61 8.10
C GLU A 6 -2.84 -2.64 8.00
N ILE A 7 -2.26 -1.93 7.03
CA ILE A 7 -0.82 -1.90 6.78
C ILE A 7 -0.41 -0.44 6.66
N THR A 8 0.49 0.00 7.53
CA THR A 8 1.06 1.35 7.48
C THR A 8 2.31 1.37 6.60
N VAL A 9 2.37 2.32 5.67
CA VAL A 9 3.56 2.64 4.88
C VAL A 9 3.97 4.08 5.17
N ALA A 10 5.17 4.28 5.71
CA ALA A 10 5.61 5.58 6.19
C ALA A 10 7.08 5.88 5.87
N GLY A 11 7.40 7.13 5.58
CA GLY A 11 8.77 7.59 5.33
C GLY A 11 8.88 8.47 4.08
N PRO A 12 10.03 9.14 3.88
CA PRO A 12 10.21 10.12 2.81
C PRO A 12 9.92 9.58 1.40
N GLN A 13 10.05 8.27 1.19
CA GLN A 13 9.77 7.60 -0.09
C GLN A 13 8.54 6.69 -0.05
N ALA A 14 7.62 6.88 0.92
CA ALA A 14 6.42 6.07 1.05
C ALA A 14 5.54 6.16 -0.21
N VAL A 15 5.39 7.37 -0.79
CA VAL A 15 4.63 7.56 -2.02
C VAL A 15 5.30 6.89 -3.22
N ASP A 16 6.62 6.98 -3.33
CA ASP A 16 7.38 6.37 -4.43
C ASP A 16 7.28 4.84 -4.37
N LEU A 17 7.38 4.27 -3.16
CA LEU A 17 7.14 2.83 -2.94
C LEU A 17 5.73 2.43 -3.35
N LEU A 18 4.71 3.19 -2.95
CA LEU A 18 3.32 2.86 -3.27
C LEU A 18 3.02 3.01 -4.77
N ASP A 19 3.57 4.03 -5.44
CA ASP A 19 3.46 4.20 -6.89
C ASP A 19 4.20 3.09 -7.67
N PHE A 20 5.30 2.57 -7.12
CA PHE A 20 6.00 1.41 -7.68
C PHE A 20 5.22 0.10 -7.45
N ALA A 21 4.68 -0.10 -6.24
CA ALA A 21 4.11 -1.37 -5.83
C ALA A 21 2.65 -1.58 -6.28
N LEU A 22 1.89 -0.49 -6.48
CA LEU A 22 0.45 -0.54 -6.70
C LEU A 22 0.06 -0.03 -8.10
N VAL A 23 -1.12 -0.42 -8.56
CA VAL A 23 -1.63 0.05 -9.85
C VAL A 23 -2.20 1.46 -9.72
N GLY A 24 -1.61 2.40 -10.45
CA GLY A 24 -2.12 3.76 -10.61
C GLY A 24 -1.15 4.81 -10.07
N ASN A 25 -1.70 5.97 -9.68
CA ASN A 25 -0.95 7.09 -9.14
C ASN A 25 -1.51 7.44 -7.75
N ILE A 26 -0.82 6.95 -6.73
CA ILE A 26 -1.05 7.21 -5.31
C ILE A 26 -0.56 8.61 -4.93
N GLY A 27 0.49 9.12 -5.58
CA GLY A 27 0.96 10.49 -5.38
C GLY A 27 -0.07 11.59 -5.65
N SER A 28 -1.10 11.31 -6.45
CA SER A 28 -2.22 12.24 -6.69
C SER A 28 -3.24 12.29 -5.55
N VAL A 29 -3.09 11.48 -4.49
CA VAL A 29 -4.01 11.44 -3.35
C VAL A 29 -3.63 12.53 -2.34
N ASN A 30 -4.56 13.44 -2.09
CA ASN A 30 -4.40 14.48 -1.07
C ASN A 30 -4.50 13.88 0.33
N GLU A 31 -3.89 14.53 1.32
CA GLU A 31 -4.01 14.15 2.73
C GLU A 31 -5.49 14.09 3.16
N GLY A 32 -5.83 13.09 3.98
CA GLY A 32 -7.20 12.82 4.43
C GLY A 32 -8.10 12.20 3.36
N ARG A 33 -7.56 11.87 2.18
CA ARG A 33 -8.30 11.20 1.10
C ARG A 33 -7.83 9.77 0.91
N ALA A 34 -8.69 9.00 0.25
CA ALA A 34 -8.46 7.60 -0.06
C ALA A 34 -8.55 7.36 -1.57
N ARG A 35 -7.92 6.27 -2.02
CA ARG A 35 -8.01 5.78 -3.38
C ARG A 35 -8.18 4.26 -3.39
N TYR A 36 -9.07 3.80 -4.26
CA TYR A 36 -9.15 2.39 -4.62
C TYR A 36 -8.07 2.05 -5.65
N THR A 37 -7.39 0.93 -5.42
CA THR A 37 -6.28 0.44 -6.24
C THR A 37 -6.18 -1.08 -6.08
N MET A 38 -5.12 -1.67 -6.64
CA MET A 38 -4.82 -3.08 -6.53
C MET A 38 -3.32 -3.29 -6.53
N ILE A 39 -2.90 -4.41 -5.96
CA ILE A 39 -1.53 -4.91 -6.04
C ILE A 39 -1.50 -6.12 -6.97
N CYS A 40 -0.57 -6.13 -7.92
CA CYS A 40 -0.42 -7.19 -8.91
C CYS A 40 0.90 -7.95 -8.75
N ARG A 41 0.93 -9.18 -9.22
CA ARG A 41 2.14 -9.98 -9.48
C ARG A 41 2.83 -9.47 -10.76
N GLU A 42 4.07 -9.91 -10.97
CA GLU A 42 4.87 -9.54 -12.16
C GLU A 42 4.22 -9.99 -13.49
N ASP A 43 3.42 -11.06 -13.47
CA ASP A 43 2.66 -11.55 -14.63
C ASP A 43 1.37 -10.75 -14.90
N GLY A 44 1.10 -9.70 -14.11
CA GLY A 44 -0.11 -8.88 -14.19
C GLY A 44 -1.33 -9.48 -13.47
N GLY A 45 -1.20 -10.66 -12.85
CA GLY A 45 -2.27 -11.23 -12.04
C GLY A 45 -2.52 -10.43 -10.76
N ILE A 46 -3.79 -10.18 -10.44
CA ILE A 46 -4.18 -9.43 -9.22
C ILE A 46 -3.91 -10.30 -7.98
N LEU A 47 -3.22 -9.74 -6.99
CA LEU A 47 -3.06 -10.32 -5.66
C LEU A 47 -4.23 -9.94 -4.76
N ASP A 48 -4.57 -8.65 -4.73
CA ASP A 48 -5.68 -8.11 -3.95
C ASP A 48 -6.10 -6.74 -4.50
N ASP A 49 -7.35 -6.37 -4.24
CA ASP A 49 -7.79 -4.98 -4.34
C ASP A 49 -7.73 -4.28 -2.98
N LEU A 50 -7.41 -2.98 -3.00
CA LEU A 50 -6.97 -2.24 -1.82
C LEU A 50 -7.65 -0.87 -1.75
N ILE A 51 -7.79 -0.36 -0.53
CA ILE A 51 -8.02 1.07 -0.29
C ILE A 51 -6.77 1.65 0.35
N VAL A 52 -6.23 2.72 -0.23
CA VAL A 52 -5.08 3.45 0.32
C VAL A 52 -5.52 4.83 0.78
N TYR A 53 -5.31 5.13 2.06
CA TYR A 53 -5.52 6.46 2.64
C TYR A 53 -4.17 7.17 2.78
N ARG A 54 -4.12 8.47 2.46
CA ARG A 54 -3.00 9.32 2.86
C ARG A 54 -3.34 9.95 4.21
N THR A 55 -2.78 9.41 5.28
CA THR A 55 -3.12 9.81 6.66
C THR A 55 -2.28 10.96 7.20
N ALA A 56 -1.09 11.17 6.62
CA ALA A 56 -0.24 12.33 6.82
C ALA A 56 0.61 12.59 5.56
N ALA A 57 1.46 13.63 5.57
CA ALA A 57 2.33 13.99 4.45
C ALA A 57 3.06 12.78 3.84
N ASP A 58 3.72 11.97 4.67
CA ASP A 58 4.56 10.83 4.29
C ASP A 58 4.09 9.52 4.95
N THR A 59 2.79 9.44 5.30
CA THR A 59 2.20 8.26 5.95
C THR A 59 0.92 7.86 5.25
N TYR A 60 0.83 6.56 4.94
CA TYR A 60 -0.27 5.97 4.24
C TYR A 60 -0.77 4.74 4.99
N LEU A 61 -2.09 4.51 4.94
CA LEU A 61 -2.75 3.32 5.43
C LEU A 61 -3.30 2.54 4.23
N VAL A 62 -2.78 1.34 4.03
CA VAL A 62 -3.26 0.37 3.05
C VAL A 62 -4.21 -0.59 3.76
N VAL A 63 -5.44 -0.69 3.26
CA VAL A 63 -6.47 -1.60 3.76
C VAL A 63 -6.63 -2.74 2.77
N ALA A 64 -6.29 -3.95 3.19
CA ALA A 64 -6.32 -5.19 2.41
C ALA A 64 -7.46 -6.11 2.84
N ASN A 65 -7.95 -6.96 1.94
CA ASN A 65 -8.94 -7.97 2.28
C ASN A 65 -8.38 -8.93 3.34
N ALA A 66 -9.24 -9.35 4.27
CA ALA A 66 -8.87 -10.16 5.43
C ALA A 66 -8.01 -11.40 5.09
N SER A 67 -8.39 -12.13 4.03
CA SER A 67 -7.68 -13.36 3.62
C SER A 67 -6.33 -13.11 2.99
N ASN A 68 -6.09 -11.89 2.50
CA ASN A 68 -4.91 -11.53 1.71
C ASN A 68 -3.96 -10.60 2.47
N ALA A 69 -4.33 -10.14 3.67
CA ALA A 69 -3.57 -9.19 4.47
C ALA A 69 -2.08 -9.55 4.59
N GLN A 70 -1.77 -10.80 4.95
CA GLN A 70 -0.39 -11.27 5.06
C GLN A 70 0.34 -11.25 3.70
N THR A 71 -0.31 -11.72 2.64
CA THR A 71 0.22 -11.70 1.28
C THR A 71 0.56 -10.28 0.81
N VAL A 72 -0.33 -9.31 1.10
CA VAL A 72 -0.13 -7.90 0.75
C VAL A 72 1.01 -7.30 1.58
N LEU A 73 1.06 -7.57 2.88
CA LEU A 73 2.12 -7.12 3.78
C LEU A 73 3.50 -7.60 3.30
N ASP A 74 3.62 -8.89 2.98
CA ASP A 74 4.88 -9.48 2.52
C ASP A 74 5.31 -8.91 1.17
N ALA A 75 4.36 -8.75 0.23
CA ALA A 75 4.65 -8.14 -1.07
C ALA A 75 5.11 -6.68 -0.95
N LEU A 76 4.49 -5.88 -0.06
CA LEU A 76 4.92 -4.50 0.18
C LEU A 76 6.30 -4.44 0.85
N ARG A 77 6.58 -5.33 1.81
CA ARG A 77 7.90 -5.42 2.46
C ARG A 77 9.02 -5.81 1.49
N GLU A 78 8.74 -6.77 0.61
CA GLU A 78 9.68 -7.17 -0.44
C GLU A 78 10.00 -5.99 -1.37
N ARG A 79 8.96 -5.26 -1.82
CA ARG A 79 9.08 -4.12 -2.74
C ARG A 79 9.66 -2.86 -2.09
N ALA A 80 9.61 -2.76 -0.76
CA ALA A 80 10.21 -1.66 -0.02
C ALA A 80 11.75 -1.67 -0.08
N ALA A 81 12.38 -2.77 -0.51
CA ALA A 81 13.83 -2.85 -0.67
C ALA A 81 14.34 -1.73 -1.59
N GLY A 82 15.17 -0.85 -1.04
CA GLY A 82 15.76 0.28 -1.77
C GLY A 82 14.99 1.59 -1.67
N PHE A 83 13.86 1.64 -0.95
CA PHE A 83 13.15 2.87 -0.61
C PHE A 83 13.41 3.26 0.86
N ASP A 84 13.54 4.56 1.13
CA ASP A 84 13.46 5.14 2.48
C ASP A 84 11.99 5.20 2.93
N ALA A 85 11.41 4.02 3.13
CA ALA A 85 10.05 3.80 3.57
C ALA A 85 9.95 2.51 4.39
N GLU A 86 9.12 2.55 5.41
CA GLU A 86 8.88 1.44 6.32
C GLU A 86 7.47 0.90 6.16
N VAL A 87 7.34 -0.44 6.20
CA VAL A 87 6.07 -1.17 6.05
C VAL A 87 5.79 -2.00 7.30
N ARG A 88 4.70 -1.67 8.00
CA ARG A 88 4.27 -2.29 9.27
C ARG A 88 2.78 -2.69 9.22
N ASP A 89 2.40 -3.70 9.97
CA ASP A 89 0.99 -3.98 10.30
C ASP A 89 0.47 -3.07 11.42
#